data_AF-A0A1B8G3Y5-F1
#
_entry.id   AF-A0A1B8G3Y5-F1
#
_cell.length_a   1.000
_cell.length_b   1.000
_cell.length_c   1.000
_cell.angle_alpha   90.00
_cell.angle_beta   90.00
_cell.angle_gamma   90.00
#
_symmetry.space_group_name_H-M   'P 1'
#
loop_
_entity.id
_entity.type
_entity.pdbx_description
1 polymer ?
#
loop_
_entity_poly.entity_id
_entity_poly.type
_entity_poly.pdbx_seq_one_letter_code
_entity_poly.pdbx_strand_id
1 'polypeptide(L)'
;MWKETSQYMIAATSVSIDDIVAHLLESGIIELGSNPNAIAAAKNLVFAVIGWQTMLYQADMHPCPQEQLAIQSEIGAHQGLSHLCLKQNHSLCKRNMNEFLFGLLMPPRNFESHWSPEDKKTFTEVKSASPAYFNAYILSSIGDVDIEWVDSLSCHMEFDPYLNKLFLFRYPSFCLANIPSDDPGQSEKSTIYACATSRDSIGGQ
;
A
#
# COMPACT_ATOMS: atom_id res chain seq x y z
N MET A 1 5.81 -0.41 20.08
CA MET A 1 4.88 -0.96 19.07
C MET A 1 5.11 -0.34 17.71
N TRP A 2 4.76 0.94 17.48
CA TRP A 2 4.99 1.61 16.19
C TRP A 2 6.43 1.44 15.69
N LYS A 3 7.40 1.87 16.51
CA LYS A 3 8.83 1.77 16.19
C LYS A 3 9.27 0.32 15.98
N GLU A 4 8.89 -0.58 16.88
CA GLU A 4 9.31 -1.99 16.83
C GLU A 4 8.75 -2.73 15.62
N THR A 5 7.49 -2.47 15.24
CA THR A 5 6.93 -2.98 13.98
C THR A 5 7.77 -2.54 12.79
N SER A 6 8.09 -1.24 12.69
CA SER A 6 8.90 -0.74 11.57
C SER A 6 10.30 -1.34 11.55
N GLN A 7 10.97 -1.42 12.70
CA GLN A 7 12.32 -1.98 12.83
C GLN A 7 12.34 -3.45 12.46
N TYR A 8 11.36 -4.22 12.92
CA TYR A 8 11.24 -5.64 12.59
C TYR A 8 11.01 -5.85 11.09
N MET A 9 10.11 -5.08 10.48
CA MET A 9 9.85 -5.12 9.04
C MET A 9 11.08 -4.76 8.19
N ILE A 10 11.86 -3.77 8.62
CA ILE A 10 13.06 -3.32 7.89
C ILE A 10 14.21 -4.31 8.03
N ALA A 11 14.36 -4.94 9.19
CA ALA A 11 15.46 -5.86 9.48
C ALA A 11 15.28 -7.24 8.84
N ALA A 12 14.05 -7.75 8.81
CA ALA A 12 13.76 -9.09 8.31
C ALA A 12 13.64 -9.13 6.79
N THR A 13 14.00 -10.26 6.20
CA THR A 13 14.01 -10.46 4.73
C THR A 13 12.62 -10.68 4.15
N SER A 14 11.74 -11.27 4.94
CA SER A 14 10.36 -11.53 4.61
C SER A 14 9.58 -11.58 5.91
N VAL A 15 8.46 -10.88 5.96
CA VAL A 15 7.68 -10.70 7.19
C VAL A 15 6.21 -10.85 6.87
N SER A 16 5.50 -11.62 7.69
CA SER A 16 4.04 -11.68 7.72
C SER A 16 3.47 -10.88 8.90
N ILE A 17 2.16 -10.62 8.89
CA ILE A 17 1.49 -9.99 10.03
C ILE A 17 1.59 -10.90 11.26
N ASP A 18 1.49 -12.22 11.06
CA ASP A 18 1.60 -13.20 12.15
C ASP A 18 3.00 -13.17 12.80
N ASP A 19 4.06 -13.00 12.01
CA ASP A 19 5.43 -12.87 12.53
C ASP A 19 5.61 -11.61 13.37
N ILE A 20 5.03 -10.48 12.94
CA ILE A 20 5.07 -9.22 13.70
C ILE A 20 4.30 -9.39 15.01
N VAL A 21 3.12 -9.99 14.99
CA VAL A 21 2.34 -10.23 16.21
C VAL A 21 3.13 -11.12 17.19
N ALA A 22 3.71 -12.21 16.72
CA ALA A 22 4.55 -13.08 17.54
C ALA A 22 5.73 -12.32 18.16
N HIS A 23 6.44 -11.52 17.36
CA HIS A 23 7.55 -10.71 17.82
C HIS A 23 7.14 -9.69 18.90
N LEU A 24 6.00 -9.01 18.72
CA LEU A 24 5.50 -8.04 19.69
C LEU A 24 5.05 -8.71 21.00
N LEU A 25 4.56 -9.95 20.96
CA LEU A 25 4.23 -10.76 22.14
C LEU A 25 5.47 -11.18 22.90
N GLU A 26 6.47 -11.74 22.19
CA GLU A 26 7.74 -12.15 22.77
C GLU A 26 8.48 -10.98 23.41
N SER A 27 8.36 -9.79 22.83
CA SER A 27 8.94 -8.55 23.34
C SER A 27 8.14 -7.92 24.49
N GLY A 28 6.99 -8.48 24.88
CA GLY A 28 6.12 -7.95 25.93
C GLY A 28 5.47 -6.60 25.60
N ILE A 29 5.38 -6.23 24.32
CA ILE A 29 4.79 -4.96 23.87
C ILE A 29 3.27 -5.04 23.81
N ILE A 30 2.75 -6.22 23.48
CA ILE A 30 1.34 -6.55 23.55
C ILE A 30 1.15 -7.77 24.45
N GLU A 31 0.00 -7.81 25.14
CA GLU A 31 -0.40 -8.94 25.97
C GLU A 31 -1.74 -9.45 25.46
N LEU A 32 -1.86 -10.77 25.32
CA LEU A 32 -3.14 -11.40 24.99
C LEU A 32 -3.92 -11.60 26.29
N GLY A 33 -5.04 -10.89 26.42
CA GLY A 33 -6.02 -11.19 27.46
C GLY A 33 -6.71 -12.54 27.21
N SER A 34 -7.53 -12.98 28.16
CA SER A 34 -8.28 -14.25 28.08
C SER A 34 -9.39 -14.29 27.01
N ASN A 35 -9.54 -13.21 26.23
CA ASN A 35 -10.55 -13.13 25.19
C ASN A 35 -10.14 -14.01 23.99
N PRO A 36 -11.00 -14.91 23.51
CA PRO A 36 -10.71 -15.73 22.33
C PRO A 36 -10.37 -14.89 21.07
N ASN A 37 -10.81 -13.63 21.02
CA ASN A 37 -10.58 -12.71 19.91
C ASN A 37 -9.35 -11.81 20.11
N ALA A 38 -8.58 -11.97 21.18
CA ALA A 38 -7.40 -11.14 21.46
C ALA A 38 -6.37 -11.21 20.32
N ILE A 39 -6.17 -12.40 19.73
CA ILE A 39 -5.23 -12.57 18.62
C ILE A 39 -5.71 -11.86 17.34
N ALA A 40 -7.02 -11.89 17.06
CA ALA A 40 -7.62 -11.20 15.93
C ALA A 40 -7.48 -9.68 16.08
N ALA A 41 -7.68 -9.16 17.30
CA ALA A 41 -7.46 -7.75 17.61
C ALA A 41 -5.99 -7.34 17.43
N ALA A 42 -5.04 -8.20 17.85
CA ALA A 42 -3.61 -7.96 17.63
C ALA A 42 -3.25 -7.89 16.13
N LYS A 43 -3.80 -8.80 15.32
CA LYS A 43 -3.64 -8.78 13.85
C LYS A 43 -4.21 -7.51 13.23
N ASN A 44 -5.42 -7.12 13.63
CA ASN A 44 -6.05 -5.87 13.16
C ASN A 44 -5.22 -4.63 13.51
N LEU A 45 -4.64 -4.62 14.71
CA LEU A 45 -3.80 -3.52 15.17
C LEU A 45 -2.50 -3.43 14.37
N VAL A 46 -1.81 -4.57 14.15
CA VAL A 46 -0.61 -4.61 13.31
C VAL A 46 -0.92 -4.18 11.88
N PHE A 47 -2.04 -4.64 11.31
CA PHE A 47 -2.51 -4.21 10.00
C PHE A 47 -2.72 -2.69 9.95
N ALA A 48 -3.40 -2.09 10.93
CA ALA A 48 -3.56 -0.63 10.99
C ALA A 48 -2.23 0.11 11.09
N VAL A 49 -1.30 -0.36 11.93
CA VAL A 49 0.04 0.23 12.06
C VAL A 49 0.80 0.21 10.74
N ILE A 50 0.73 -0.90 9.99
CA ILE A 50 1.38 -1.00 8.67
C ILE A 50 0.75 -0.02 7.68
N GLY A 51 -0.58 0.06 7.63
CA GLY A 51 -1.30 1.02 6.78
C GLY A 51 -0.85 2.46 7.05
N TRP A 52 -0.81 2.85 8.32
CA TRP A 52 -0.38 4.20 8.72
C TRP A 52 1.12 4.47 8.49
N GLN A 53 1.99 3.49 8.70
CA GLN A 53 3.44 3.65 8.48
C GLN A 53 3.80 3.78 7.00
N THR A 54 3.07 3.07 6.14
CA THR A 54 3.34 3.03 4.71
C THR A 54 2.50 4.03 3.93
N MET A 55 1.42 4.54 4.53
CA MET A 55 0.36 5.30 3.87
C MET A 55 -0.23 4.57 2.66
N LEU A 56 -0.01 3.27 2.50
CA LEU A 56 -0.51 2.52 1.34
C LEU A 56 -2.02 2.30 1.41
N TYR A 57 -2.60 2.32 2.61
CA TYR A 57 -4.03 2.17 2.84
C TYR A 57 -4.40 2.72 4.22
N GLN A 58 -5.67 3.11 4.38
CA GLN A 58 -6.27 3.35 5.68
C GLN A 58 -7.01 2.09 6.14
N ALA A 59 -6.64 1.56 7.31
CA ALA A 59 -7.38 0.46 7.92
C ALA A 59 -8.78 0.95 8.34
N ASP A 60 -9.81 0.18 8.00
CA ASP A 60 -11.17 0.47 8.43
C ASP A 60 -11.35 0.09 9.90
N MET A 61 -11.66 1.09 10.72
CA MET A 61 -11.87 0.94 12.16
C MET A 61 -13.35 0.67 12.52
N HIS A 62 -14.25 0.61 11.53
CA HIS A 62 -15.64 0.24 11.73
C HIS A 62 -15.79 -1.26 12.03
N PRO A 63 -16.94 -1.69 12.60
CA PRO A 63 -17.19 -3.11 12.87
C PRO A 63 -17.08 -3.95 11.59
N CYS A 64 -16.02 -4.75 11.50
CA CYS A 64 -15.76 -5.72 10.45
C CYS A 64 -15.99 -7.14 11.01
N PRO A 65 -16.42 -8.13 10.20
CA PRO A 65 -16.44 -9.52 10.65
C PRO A 65 -15.10 -9.92 11.28
N GLN A 66 -15.14 -10.66 12.38
CA GLN A 66 -13.96 -10.94 13.23
C GLN A 66 -12.81 -11.65 12.51
N GLU A 67 -13.09 -12.27 11.36
CA GLU A 67 -12.16 -13.02 10.53
C GLU A 67 -11.60 -12.20 9.36
N GLN A 68 -11.91 -10.90 9.30
CA GLN A 68 -11.57 -10.04 8.19
C GLN A 68 -10.82 -8.78 8.62
N LEU A 69 -9.90 -8.36 7.77
CA LEU A 69 -9.28 -7.05 7.73
C LEU A 69 -10.01 -6.25 6.66
N ALA A 70 -10.21 -4.96 6.91
CA ALA A 70 -10.86 -4.07 5.96
C ALA A 70 -10.04 -2.79 5.76
N ILE A 71 -10.07 -2.28 4.53
CA ILE A 71 -9.52 -1.01 4.11
C ILE A 71 -10.68 -0.05 3.89
N GLN A 72 -10.51 1.19 4.34
CA GLN A 72 -11.46 2.25 4.08
C GLN A 72 -11.47 2.60 2.59
N SER A 73 -12.66 2.66 1.98
CA SER A 73 -12.80 3.20 0.62
C SER A 73 -12.65 4.72 0.68
N GLU A 74 -11.55 5.24 0.13
CA GLU A 74 -11.32 6.69 -0.02
C GLU A 74 -11.87 7.26 -1.33
N ILE A 75 -12.16 6.40 -2.30
CA ILE A 75 -12.60 6.78 -3.66
C ILE A 75 -14.11 6.56 -3.84
N GLY A 76 -14.84 6.44 -2.73
CA GLY A 76 -16.29 6.24 -2.72
C GLY A 76 -16.72 4.97 -3.45
N ALA A 77 -17.59 5.11 -4.45
CA ALA A 77 -18.09 4.03 -5.29
C ALA A 77 -17.18 3.72 -6.50
N HIS A 78 -16.19 4.57 -6.77
CA HIS A 78 -15.24 4.33 -7.84
C HIS A 78 -14.31 3.19 -7.43
N GLN A 79 -14.34 2.10 -8.19
CA GLN A 79 -13.44 0.97 -8.00
C GLN A 79 -12.30 1.09 -9.02
N GLY A 80 -11.31 1.89 -8.64
CA GLY A 80 -10.08 2.07 -9.40
C GLY A 80 -9.19 0.82 -9.38
N LEU A 81 -8.02 0.91 -10.00
CA LEU A 81 -7.03 -0.18 -10.01
C LEU A 81 -6.21 -0.26 -8.70
N SER A 82 -6.28 0.79 -7.89
CA SER A 82 -5.53 0.97 -6.64
C SER A 82 -5.84 -0.10 -5.62
N HIS A 83 -7.11 -0.46 -5.48
CA HIS A 83 -7.57 -1.46 -4.52
C HIS A 83 -8.31 -2.58 -5.25
N LEU A 84 -7.65 -3.73 -5.42
CA LEU A 84 -8.27 -4.92 -6.01
C LEU A 84 -9.34 -5.50 -5.08
N CYS A 85 -9.13 -5.36 -3.77
CA CYS A 85 -10.08 -5.78 -2.75
C CYS A 85 -9.95 -4.90 -1.50
N LEU A 86 -11.09 -4.47 -0.94
CA LEU A 86 -11.14 -3.71 0.31
C LEU A 86 -11.15 -4.59 1.56
N LYS A 87 -11.25 -5.92 1.41
CA LYS A 87 -11.33 -6.85 2.54
C LYS A 87 -10.44 -8.06 2.33
N GLN A 88 -9.80 -8.53 3.40
CA GLN A 88 -9.01 -9.76 3.38
C GLN A 88 -9.27 -10.63 4.60
N ASN A 89 -9.19 -11.94 4.41
CA ASN A 89 -9.36 -12.89 5.50
C ASN A 89 -8.08 -12.99 6.36
N HIS A 90 -8.24 -13.13 7.68
CA HIS A 90 -7.14 -13.30 8.63
C HIS A 90 -6.23 -14.49 8.33
N SER A 91 -6.74 -15.52 7.64
CA SER A 91 -5.93 -16.66 7.18
C SER A 91 -4.81 -16.27 6.22
N LEU A 92 -4.87 -15.07 5.62
CA LEU A 92 -3.83 -14.51 4.75
C LEU A 92 -2.73 -13.79 5.55
N CYS A 93 -2.92 -13.49 6.84
CA CYS A 93 -1.93 -12.79 7.67
C CYS A 93 -0.61 -13.57 7.85
N LYS A 94 -0.60 -14.87 7.53
CA LYS A 94 0.60 -15.72 7.49
C LYS A 94 1.43 -15.59 6.20
N ARG A 95 0.89 -14.91 5.18
CA ARG A 95 1.61 -14.69 3.92
C ARG A 95 2.62 -13.57 4.11
N ASN A 96 3.68 -13.62 3.32
CA ASN A 96 4.67 -12.55 3.24
C ASN A 96 4.00 -11.24 2.85
N MET A 97 4.51 -10.11 3.36
CA MET A 97 3.90 -8.80 3.21
C MET A 97 3.60 -8.44 1.75
N ASN A 98 4.53 -8.72 0.85
CA ASN A 98 4.34 -8.49 -0.57
C ASN A 98 3.14 -9.29 -1.13
N GLU A 99 3.03 -10.59 -0.83
CA GLU A 99 1.93 -11.45 -1.27
C GLU A 99 0.60 -11.07 -0.62
N PHE A 100 0.63 -10.68 0.66
CA PHE A 100 -0.54 -10.18 1.38
C PHE A 100 -1.08 -8.91 0.70
N LEU A 101 -0.20 -7.94 0.40
CA LEU A 101 -0.55 -6.68 -0.23
C LEU A 101 -0.87 -6.81 -1.73
N PHE A 102 -0.33 -7.79 -2.46
CA PHE A 102 -0.74 -8.10 -3.85
C PHE A 102 -2.23 -8.46 -3.97
N GLY A 103 -2.87 -8.93 -2.90
CA GLY A 103 -4.32 -9.16 -2.91
C GLY A 103 -5.16 -7.94 -2.54
N LEU A 104 -4.54 -6.86 -2.07
CA LEU A 104 -5.22 -5.63 -1.60
C LEU A 104 -4.93 -4.45 -2.53
N LEU A 105 -3.65 -4.15 -2.79
CA LEU A 105 -3.17 -2.85 -3.28
C LEU A 105 -2.33 -2.92 -4.55
N MET A 106 -1.82 -4.10 -4.92
CA MET A 106 -0.95 -4.22 -6.09
C MET A 106 -1.54 -5.18 -7.11
N PRO A 107 -1.54 -4.83 -8.41
CA PRO A 107 -1.84 -5.76 -9.48
C PRO A 107 -1.02 -7.05 -9.34
N PRO A 108 -1.57 -8.25 -9.66
CA PRO A 108 -0.83 -9.50 -9.57
C PRO A 108 0.50 -9.41 -10.32
N ARG A 109 1.52 -10.17 -9.86
CA ARG A 109 2.75 -10.37 -10.65
C ARG A 109 2.34 -10.83 -12.06
N ASN A 110 2.84 -10.13 -13.10
CA ASN A 110 2.46 -10.27 -14.50
C ASN A 110 1.15 -9.60 -14.93
N PHE A 111 0.71 -8.50 -14.31
CA PHE A 111 -0.44 -7.73 -14.82
C PHE A 111 -0.33 -7.38 -16.31
N GLU A 112 0.89 -7.09 -16.78
CA GLU A 112 1.21 -6.83 -18.19
C GLU A 112 0.94 -8.02 -19.14
N SER A 113 0.80 -9.24 -18.61
CA SER A 113 0.47 -10.42 -19.44
C SER A 113 -0.95 -10.37 -19.99
N HIS A 114 -1.82 -9.57 -19.38
CA HIS A 114 -3.18 -9.32 -19.87
C HIS A 114 -3.28 -8.17 -20.87
N TRP A 115 -2.23 -7.37 -21.02
CA TRP A 115 -2.24 -6.24 -21.95
C TRP A 115 -2.20 -6.73 -23.38
N SER A 116 -3.07 -6.17 -24.22
CA SER A 116 -3.02 -6.39 -25.66
C SER A 116 -1.68 -5.89 -26.23
N PRO A 117 -1.23 -6.40 -27.39
CA PRO A 117 -0.07 -5.85 -28.10
C PRO A 117 -0.19 -4.34 -28.32
N GLU A 118 -1.42 -3.84 -28.50
CA GLU A 118 -1.75 -2.43 -28.68
C GLU A 118 -1.56 -1.62 -27.39
N ASP A 119 -1.96 -2.16 -26.23
CA ASP A 119 -1.77 -1.51 -24.92
C ASP A 119 -0.27 -1.41 -24.58
N LYS A 120 0.49 -2.48 -24.86
CA LYS A 120 1.95 -2.50 -24.66
C LYS A 120 2.65 -1.45 -25.53
N LYS A 121 2.23 -1.35 -26.79
CA LYS A 121 2.75 -0.34 -27.72
C LYS A 121 2.42 1.06 -27.24
N THR A 122 1.17 1.31 -26.83
CA THR A 122 0.72 2.60 -26.32
C THR A 122 1.49 3.00 -25.07
N PHE A 123 1.67 2.11 -24.10
CA PHE A 123 2.45 2.38 -22.88
C PHE A 123 3.91 2.74 -23.19
N THR A 124 4.52 2.07 -24.17
CA THR A 124 5.89 2.35 -24.61
C THR A 124 6.01 3.69 -25.36
N GLU A 125 4.94 4.11 -26.03
CA GLU A 125 4.86 5.38 -26.77
C GLU A 125 4.47 6.59 -25.89
N VAL A 126 3.82 6.35 -24.75
CA VAL A 126 3.50 7.39 -23.75
C VAL A 126 4.81 7.91 -23.15
N LYS A 127 5.32 8.98 -23.76
CA LYS A 127 6.40 9.78 -23.20
C LYS A 127 5.93 10.36 -21.87
N SER A 128 6.74 10.15 -20.83
CA SER A 128 6.64 10.75 -19.50
C SER A 128 5.86 12.07 -19.50
N ALA A 129 4.81 12.12 -18.67
CA ALA A 129 3.99 13.32 -18.51
C ALA A 129 4.87 14.47 -17.99
N SER A 130 5.03 15.52 -18.80
CA SER A 130 5.78 16.71 -18.42
C SER A 130 4.84 17.74 -17.77
N PRO A 131 5.23 18.40 -16.67
CA PRO A 131 4.46 19.50 -16.08
C PRO A 131 4.13 20.63 -17.07
N ALA A 132 4.93 20.80 -18.14
CA ALA A 132 4.68 21.78 -19.18
C ALA A 132 3.39 21.50 -19.98
N TYR A 133 3.00 20.23 -20.10
CA TYR A 133 1.84 19.78 -20.88
C TYR A 133 0.77 19.09 -20.03
N PHE A 134 1.10 18.73 -18.79
CA PHE A 134 0.22 18.04 -17.85
C PHE A 134 0.39 18.66 -16.45
N ASN A 135 -0.49 19.62 -16.12
CA ASN A 135 -0.50 20.29 -14.83
C ASN A 135 -1.93 20.57 -14.37
N ALA A 136 -2.08 20.91 -13.09
CA ALA A 136 -3.37 21.15 -12.46
C ALA A 136 -4.19 22.25 -13.15
N TYR A 137 -3.53 23.27 -13.72
CA TYR A 137 -4.23 24.33 -14.45
C TYR A 137 -4.84 23.79 -15.74
N ILE A 138 -4.10 23.02 -16.54
CA ILE A 138 -4.64 22.39 -17.77
C ILE A 138 -5.77 21.41 -17.43
N LEU A 139 -5.58 20.60 -16.40
CA LEU A 139 -6.56 19.61 -15.95
C LEU A 139 -7.89 20.29 -15.56
N SER A 140 -7.84 21.33 -14.74
CA SER A 140 -9.04 22.04 -14.29
C SER A 140 -9.66 22.94 -15.35
N SER A 141 -8.85 23.68 -16.12
CA SER A 141 -9.37 24.70 -17.05
C SER A 141 -9.81 24.15 -18.41
N ILE A 142 -9.18 23.08 -18.89
CA ILE A 142 -9.47 22.48 -20.20
C ILE A 142 -10.19 21.15 -20.02
N GLY A 143 -9.72 20.33 -19.08
CA GLY A 143 -10.28 19.00 -18.83
C GLY A 143 -11.50 18.98 -17.91
N ASP A 144 -11.85 20.11 -17.28
CA ASP A 144 -12.89 20.21 -16.26
C ASP A 144 -12.69 19.18 -15.11
N VAL A 145 -11.43 18.85 -14.84
CA VAL A 145 -11.05 17.82 -13.87
C VAL A 145 -10.98 18.43 -12.47
N ASP A 146 -11.76 17.87 -11.56
CA ASP A 146 -11.71 18.18 -10.13
C ASP A 146 -10.60 17.39 -9.45
N ILE A 147 -9.87 18.04 -8.53
CA ILE A 147 -8.85 17.37 -7.72
C ILE A 147 -9.44 17.01 -6.36
N GLU A 148 -9.43 15.72 -6.04
CA GLU A 148 -9.81 15.19 -4.72
C GLU A 148 -8.58 14.71 -3.96
N TRP A 149 -8.41 15.17 -2.72
CA TRP A 149 -7.24 14.82 -1.91
C TRP A 149 -7.48 13.55 -1.11
N VAL A 150 -6.55 12.59 -1.21
CA VAL A 150 -6.60 11.30 -0.51
C VAL A 150 -5.45 11.15 0.49
N ASP A 151 -5.68 10.33 1.51
CA ASP A 151 -4.73 9.96 2.56
C ASP A 151 -3.98 8.66 2.24
N SER A 152 -4.48 7.83 1.32
CA SER A 152 -3.77 6.65 0.83
C SER A 152 -2.95 6.93 -0.43
N LEU A 153 -1.66 6.62 -0.36
CA LEU A 153 -0.71 6.68 -1.47
C LEU A 153 -1.10 5.74 -2.61
N SER A 154 -1.71 4.58 -2.32
CA SER A 154 -2.18 3.67 -3.37
C SER A 154 -3.17 4.33 -4.31
N CYS A 155 -4.00 5.26 -3.80
CA CYS A 155 -5.04 5.96 -4.55
C CYS A 155 -4.52 7.15 -5.37
N HIS A 156 -3.22 7.43 -5.33
CA HIS A 156 -2.62 8.54 -6.07
C HIS A 156 -2.74 8.33 -7.58
N MET A 157 -3.20 9.36 -8.28
CA MET A 157 -3.44 9.37 -9.73
C MET A 157 -4.57 8.45 -10.22
N GLU A 158 -5.43 7.95 -9.34
CA GLU A 158 -6.71 7.38 -9.78
C GLU A 158 -7.57 8.46 -10.42
N PHE A 159 -8.28 8.08 -11.47
CA PHE A 159 -9.15 8.99 -12.19
C PHE A 159 -10.54 8.36 -12.36
N ASP A 160 -11.55 9.05 -11.83
CA ASP A 160 -12.94 8.72 -12.04
C ASP A 160 -13.49 9.50 -13.25
N PRO A 161 -13.66 8.85 -14.42
CA PRO A 161 -14.17 9.53 -15.61
C PRO A 161 -15.65 9.90 -15.50
N TYR A 162 -16.42 9.29 -14.59
CA TYR A 162 -17.84 9.59 -14.41
C TYR A 162 -18.02 10.89 -13.64
N LEU A 163 -17.23 11.09 -12.59
CA LEU A 163 -17.23 12.31 -11.79
C LEU A 163 -16.23 13.37 -12.27
N ASN A 164 -15.40 13.02 -13.26
CA ASN A 164 -14.28 13.82 -13.75
C ASN A 164 -13.31 14.22 -12.63
N LYS A 165 -12.99 13.27 -11.74
CA LYS A 165 -12.18 13.51 -10.53
C LYS A 165 -10.85 12.80 -10.60
N LEU A 166 -9.78 13.54 -10.34
CA LEU A 166 -8.42 13.01 -10.15
C LEU A 166 -8.08 12.99 -8.67
N PHE A 167 -7.73 11.81 -8.16
CA PHE A 167 -7.37 11.62 -6.75
C PHE A 167 -5.86 11.83 -6.56
N LEU A 168 -5.49 12.76 -5.69
CA LEU A 168 -4.09 13.08 -5.38
C LEU A 168 -3.78 12.87 -3.91
N PHE A 169 -2.77 12.04 -3.64
CA PHE A 169 -2.18 11.90 -2.32
C PHE A 169 -1.68 13.25 -1.78
N ARG A 170 -2.10 13.58 -0.55
CA ARG A 170 -1.94 14.93 0.01
C ARG A 170 -0.62 15.19 0.76
N TYR A 171 0.21 14.17 0.98
CA TYR A 171 1.43 14.28 1.81
C TYR A 171 2.72 14.09 0.98
N PRO A 172 3.08 15.00 0.06
CA PRO A 172 4.27 14.84 -0.80
C PRO A 172 5.59 14.77 -0.01
N SER A 173 5.65 15.35 1.20
CA SER A 173 6.81 15.23 2.09
C SER A 173 7.04 13.80 2.58
N PHE A 174 5.98 13.01 2.74
CA PHE A 174 6.09 11.59 3.06
C PHE A 174 6.80 10.86 1.92
N CYS A 175 6.42 11.12 0.67
CA CYS A 175 7.10 10.54 -0.49
C CYS A 175 8.59 10.90 -0.48
N LEU A 176 8.93 12.19 -0.32
CA LEU A 176 10.32 12.64 -0.29
C LEU A 176 11.13 11.97 0.82
N ALA A 177 10.58 11.84 2.03
CA ALA A 177 11.24 11.18 3.16
C ALA A 177 11.45 9.68 2.95
N ASN A 178 10.71 9.07 2.03
CA ASN A 178 10.78 7.66 1.70
C ASN A 178 11.52 7.39 0.38
N ILE A 179 12.11 8.39 -0.28
CA ILE A 179 12.96 8.15 -1.45
C ILE A 179 14.37 7.77 -0.97
N PRO A 180 14.95 6.65 -1.44
CA PRO A 180 16.31 6.25 -1.14
C PRO A 180 17.27 7.37 -1.50
N SER A 181 18.17 7.71 -0.58
CA SER A 181 19.28 8.60 -0.91
C SER A 181 20.20 7.91 -1.91
N ASP A 182 20.75 8.66 -2.87
CA ASP A 182 21.71 8.17 -3.85
C ASP A 182 23.07 7.75 -3.22
N ASP A 183 23.25 7.99 -1.92
CA ASP A 183 24.44 7.55 -1.19
C ASP A 183 24.35 6.04 -0.86
N PRO A 184 25.21 5.20 -1.48
CA PRO A 184 25.19 3.75 -1.28
C PRO A 184 25.53 3.32 0.16
N GLY A 185 26.00 4.23 1.03
CA GLY A 185 26.31 3.95 2.43
C GLY A 185 25.21 4.27 3.45
N GLN A 186 24.13 4.95 3.07
CA GLN A 186 23.13 5.52 4.00
C GLN A 186 21.66 5.28 3.61
N SER A 187 21.37 4.34 2.72
CA SER A 187 19.98 4.04 2.39
C SER A 187 19.27 3.31 3.54
N GLU A 188 18.74 4.09 4.50
CA GLU A 188 17.77 3.60 5.47
C GLU A 188 16.53 3.16 4.69
N LYS A 189 16.34 1.84 4.58
CA LYS A 189 15.15 1.28 3.95
C LYS A 189 13.95 1.62 4.80
N SER A 190 12.97 2.31 4.22
CA SER A 190 11.72 2.58 4.90
C SER A 190 10.76 1.39 4.86
N THR A 191 9.72 1.42 5.69
CA THR A 191 8.71 0.36 5.80
C THR A 191 8.00 0.08 4.47
N ILE A 192 7.80 1.09 3.62
CA ILE A 192 7.18 0.91 2.29
C ILE A 192 8.04 0.01 1.38
N TYR A 193 9.38 0.05 1.49
CA TYR A 193 10.24 -0.86 0.74
C TYR A 193 10.20 -2.29 1.27
N ALA A 194 10.09 -2.47 2.58
CA ALA A 194 9.93 -3.80 3.19
C ALA A 194 8.66 -4.51 2.70
N CYS A 195 7.62 -3.75 2.35
CA CYS A 195 6.39 -4.27 1.75
C CYS A 195 6.56 -4.75 0.29
N ALA A 196 7.53 -4.23 -0.45
CA ALA A 196 7.69 -4.49 -1.88
C ALA A 196 8.68 -5.62 -2.22
N THR A 197 9.68 -5.87 -1.38
CA THR A 197 10.79 -6.77 -1.72
C THR A 197 10.47 -8.24 -1.42
N SER A 198 10.54 -9.12 -2.44
CA SER A 198 11.00 -10.51 -2.26
C SER A 198 12.45 -10.52 -2.73
N ARG A 199 13.38 -10.89 -1.85
CA ARG A 199 14.83 -10.92 -2.14
C ARG A 199 15.24 -12.03 -3.12
N ASP A 200 14.29 -12.79 -3.66
CA ASP A 200 14.57 -13.96 -4.50
C ASP A 200 14.96 -13.63 -5.94
N SER A 201 15.04 -12.34 -6.32
CA SER A 201 15.37 -11.90 -7.68
C SER A 201 16.82 -11.40 -7.88
N ILE A 202 17.70 -11.48 -6.87
CA ILE A 202 19.13 -11.09 -6.99
C ILE A 202 20.05 -12.33 -7.10
N GLY A 203 19.52 -13.48 -7.55
CA GLY A 203 20.23 -14.76 -7.58
C GLY A 203 20.38 -15.40 -8.96
N GLY A 204 20.31 -14.65 -10.06
CA GLY A 204 20.47 -15.19 -11.41
C GLY A 204 21.42 -14.33 -12.25
N GLN A 205 22.73 -14.52 -12.03
CA GLN A 205 23.73 -14.32 -13.08
C GLN A 205 23.91 -15.63 -13.85
#